data_AF-A0A834ESA9-F1
#
_entry.id   AF-A0A834ESA9-F1
#
_cell.length_a   1.000
_cell.length_b   1.000
_cell.length_c   1.000
_cell.angle_alpha   90.00
_cell.angle_beta   90.00
_cell.angle_gamma   90.00
#
_symmetry.space_group_name_H-M   'P 1'
#
loop_
_entity.id
_entity.type
_entity.pdbx_description
1 polymer ?
#
loop_
_entity_poly.entity_id
_entity_poly.type
_entity_poly.pdbx_seq_one_letter_code
_entity_poly.pdbx_strand_id
1 'polypeptide(L)'
;MKCWQKWEDAQITLLKKRETEAKMMVANKPDKIQQAKNEIREWEAKVQQGERDFEQISKTIRKEVGRFEKERVKDFKTVIIKYLESLVQTQQQLIKYWEAFLPEAKAIA
;
A
#
# COMPACT_ATOMS: atom_id res chain seq x y z
N MET A 1 5.37 -6.82 3.27
CA MET A 1 5.47 -7.78 4.39
C MET A 1 6.89 -8.29 4.64
N LYS A 2 7.64 -8.77 3.63
CA LYS A 2 8.99 -9.34 3.84
C LYS A 2 10.02 -8.41 4.54
N CYS A 3 10.00 -7.10 4.29
CA CYS A 3 10.96 -6.17 4.93
C CYS A 3 10.66 -5.94 6.42
N TRP A 4 9.37 -5.83 6.78
CA TRP A 4 8.95 -5.72 8.18
C TRP A 4 9.31 -7.00 8.94
N GLN A 5 8.96 -8.18 8.40
CA GLN A 5 9.28 -9.45 9.05
C GLN A 5 10.79 -9.61 9.25
N LYS A 6 11.59 -9.27 8.23
CA LYS A 6 13.06 -9.32 8.32
C LYS A 6 13.60 -8.39 9.41
N TRP A 7 13.02 -7.21 9.57
CA TRP A 7 13.40 -6.26 10.62
C TRP A 7 13.01 -6.78 12.01
N GLU A 8 11.78 -7.28 12.16
CA GLU A 8 11.28 -7.90 13.40
C GLU A 8 12.13 -9.10 13.81
N ASP A 9 12.41 -10.02 12.88
CA ASP A 9 13.25 -11.20 13.14
C ASP A 9 14.66 -10.80 13.60
N ALA A 10 15.22 -9.72 13.03
CA ALA A 10 16.50 -9.17 13.44
C ALA A 10 16.44 -8.55 14.85
N GLN A 11 15.35 -7.87 15.21
CA GLN A 11 15.14 -7.34 16.56
C GLN A 11 15.04 -8.47 17.60
N ILE A 12 14.26 -9.51 17.30
CA ILE A 12 14.12 -10.69 18.16
C ILE A 12 15.48 -11.38 18.34
N THR A 13 16.26 -11.49 17.26
CA THR A 13 17.59 -12.11 17.33
C THR A 13 18.56 -11.26 18.16
N LEU A 14 18.55 -9.94 17.99
CA LEU A 14 19.35 -9.02 18.80
C LEU A 14 19.01 -9.12 20.29
N LEU A 15 17.72 -9.20 20.63
CA LEU A 15 17.26 -9.38 22.01
C LEU A 15 17.84 -10.66 22.62
N LYS A 16 17.73 -11.79 21.92
CA LYS A 16 18.30 -13.09 22.36
C LYS A 16 19.82 -13.03 22.54
N LYS A 17 20.54 -12.27 21.70
CA LYS A 17 21.99 -12.09 21.82
C LYS A 17 22.36 -11.28 23.07
N ARG A 18 21.61 -10.21 23.38
CA ARG A 18 21.77 -9.42 24.61
C ARG A 18 21.51 -10.23 25.88
N GLU A 19 20.45 -11.05 25.89
CA GLU A 19 20.17 -11.96 27.00
C GLU A 19 21.29 -13.00 27.20
N THR A 20 21.85 -13.49 26.08
CA THR A 20 22.98 -14.44 26.12
C THR A 20 24.23 -13.79 26.70
N GLU A 21 24.57 -12.57 26.30
CA GLU A 21 25.69 -11.80 26.87
C GLU A 21 25.51 -11.58 28.38
N ALA A 22 24.33 -11.16 28.82
CA ALA A 22 24.02 -10.95 30.23
C ALA A 22 24.25 -12.23 31.06
N LYS A 23 23.81 -13.39 30.56
CA LYS A 23 24.07 -14.69 31.20
C LYS A 23 25.56 -15.03 31.26
N MET A 24 26.34 -14.73 30.22
CA MET A 24 27.79 -14.97 30.19
C MET A 24 28.56 -14.05 31.15
N MET A 25 28.10 -12.82 31.33
CA MET A 25 28.67 -11.85 32.27
C MET A 25 28.52 -12.34 33.71
N VAL A 26 27.35 -12.90 34.07
CA VAL A 26 27.12 -13.53 35.38
C VAL A 26 27.99 -14.78 35.57
N ALA A 27 28.21 -15.56 34.51
CA ALA A 27 29.02 -16.79 34.55
C ALA A 27 30.55 -16.54 34.54
N ASN A 28 30.99 -15.28 34.51
CA ASN A 28 32.39 -14.83 34.59
C ASN A 28 33.33 -15.50 33.55
N LYS A 29 32.91 -15.55 32.28
CA LYS A 29 33.68 -16.13 31.14
C LYS A 29 34.19 -15.03 30.18
N PRO A 30 35.29 -14.32 30.49
CA PRO A 30 35.70 -13.09 29.79
C PRO A 30 35.95 -13.27 28.29
N ASP A 31 36.56 -14.37 27.84
CA ASP A 31 36.85 -14.60 26.42
C ASP A 31 35.58 -14.72 25.55
N LYS A 32 34.49 -15.26 26.12
CA LYS A 32 33.21 -15.40 25.42
C LYS A 32 32.39 -14.11 25.40
N ILE A 33 32.64 -13.20 26.34
CA ILE A 33 31.94 -11.90 26.42
C ILE A 33 32.35 -11.00 25.24
N GLN A 34 33.64 -10.98 24.87
CA GLN A 34 34.09 -10.15 23.75
C GLN A 34 33.47 -10.58 22.42
N GLN A 35 33.33 -11.90 22.19
CA GLN A 35 32.64 -12.43 21.01
C GLN A 35 31.16 -12.02 21.01
N ALA A 36 30.45 -12.18 22.14
CA ALA A 36 29.04 -11.80 22.25
C ALA A 36 28.82 -10.30 21.96
N LYS A 37 29.71 -9.43 22.44
CA LYS A 37 29.66 -7.98 22.14
C LYS A 37 29.84 -7.67 20.66
N ASN A 38 30.73 -8.38 19.97
CA ASN A 38 30.93 -8.20 18.52
C ASN A 38 29.68 -8.65 17.74
N GLU A 39 29.10 -9.79 18.10
CA GLU A 39 27.84 -10.27 17.50
C GLU A 39 26.68 -9.30 17.74
N ILE A 40 26.57 -8.74 18.96
CA ILE A 40 25.55 -7.71 19.27
C ILE A 40 25.69 -6.51 18.33
N ARG A 41 26.91 -5.96 18.17
CA ARG A 41 27.15 -4.81 17.27
C ARG A 41 26.76 -5.11 15.82
N GLU A 42 27.06 -6.30 15.33
CA GLU A 42 26.67 -6.73 13.98
C GLU A 42 25.14 -6.77 13.84
N TRP A 43 24.44 -7.33 14.84
CA TRP A 43 22.98 -7.40 14.83
C TRP A 43 22.32 -6.04 15.03
N GLU A 44 22.91 -5.12 15.79
CA GLU A 44 22.47 -3.73 15.88
C GLU A 44 22.52 -3.04 14.52
N ALA A 45 23.61 -3.21 13.76
CA ALA A 45 23.71 -2.70 12.40
C ALA A 45 22.66 -3.31 11.47
N LYS A 46 22.38 -4.61 11.59
CA LYS A 46 21.33 -5.31 10.83
C LYS A 46 19.93 -4.79 11.17
N VAL A 47 19.62 -4.56 12.45
CA VAL A 47 18.33 -3.98 12.87
C VAL A 47 18.16 -2.57 12.30
N GLN A 48 19.19 -1.72 12.40
CA GLN A 48 19.14 -0.37 11.85
C GLN A 48 18.96 -0.36 10.32
N GLN A 49 19.62 -1.27 9.61
CA GLN A 49 19.41 -1.40 8.16
C GLN A 49 17.98 -1.86 7.84
N GLY A 50 17.47 -2.86 8.56
CA GLY A 50 16.11 -3.36 8.38
C GLY A 50 15.06 -2.28 8.63
N GLU A 51 15.26 -1.43 9.64
CA GLU A 51 14.40 -0.28 9.93
C GLU A 51 14.38 0.73 8.78
N ARG A 52 15.55 1.10 8.25
CA ARG A 52 15.66 2.00 7.10
C ARG A 52 14.95 1.45 5.87
N ASP A 53 15.16 0.17 5.56
CA ASP A 53 14.53 -0.50 4.44
C ASP A 53 13.00 -0.51 4.60
N PHE A 54 12.51 -0.81 5.82
CA PHE A 54 11.09 -0.83 6.15
C PHE A 54 10.44 0.55 6.06
N GLU A 55 11.10 1.60 6.57
CA GLU A 55 10.54 2.96 6.50
C GLU A 55 10.52 3.46 5.05
N GLN A 56 11.55 3.16 4.26
CA GLN A 56 11.61 3.57 2.85
C GLN A 56 10.47 2.95 2.03
N ILE A 57 10.22 1.65 2.18
CA ILE A 57 9.10 1.01 1.48
C ILE A 57 7.76 1.51 2.01
N SER A 58 7.64 1.75 3.32
CA SER A 58 6.40 2.27 3.93
C SER A 58 6.05 3.67 3.42
N LYS A 59 7.04 4.57 3.29
CA LYS A 59 6.86 5.89 2.66
C LYS A 59 6.36 5.78 1.23
N THR A 60 6.94 4.86 0.46
CA THR A 60 6.55 4.64 -0.94
C THR A 60 5.12 4.13 -1.03
N ILE A 61 4.75 3.16 -0.20
CA ILE A 61 3.38 2.61 -0.15
C ILE A 61 2.38 3.72 0.21
N ARG A 62 2.64 4.53 1.25
CA ARG A 62 1.75 5.64 1.63
C ARG A 62 1.53 6.61 0.47
N LYS A 63 2.59 6.95 -0.26
CA LYS A 63 2.51 7.83 -1.44
C LYS A 63 1.66 7.22 -2.55
N GLU A 64 1.88 5.95 -2.89
CA GLU A 64 1.13 5.29 -3.97
C GLU A 64 -0.34 5.04 -3.59
N VAL A 65 -0.65 4.78 -2.31
CA VAL A 65 -2.05 4.72 -1.83
C VAL A 65 -2.74 6.06 -2.03
N GLY A 66 -2.11 7.17 -1.61
CA GLY A 66 -2.68 8.50 -1.81
C GLY A 66 -2.82 8.90 -3.28
N ARG A 67 -1.91 8.42 -4.15
CA ARG A 67 -2.04 8.58 -5.60
C ARG A 67 -3.22 7.77 -6.15
N PHE A 68 -3.31 6.50 -5.77
CA PHE A 68 -4.38 5.60 -6.19
C PHE A 68 -5.76 6.17 -5.84
N GLU A 69 -5.94 6.67 -4.62
CA GLU A 69 -7.22 7.24 -4.19
C GLU A 69 -7.64 8.45 -5.05
N LYS A 70 -6.67 9.32 -5.40
CA LYS A 70 -6.92 10.48 -6.28
C LYS A 70 -7.28 10.05 -7.69
N GLU A 71 -6.53 9.13 -8.28
CA GLU A 71 -6.80 8.64 -9.64
C GLU A 71 -8.14 7.90 -9.70
N ARG A 72 -8.45 7.07 -8.70
CA ARG A 72 -9.74 6.38 -8.59
C ARG A 72 -10.92 7.35 -8.69
N VAL A 73 -10.88 8.49 -7.99
CA VAL A 73 -11.95 9.50 -8.05
C VAL A 73 -12.08 10.10 -9.45
N LYS A 74 -10.96 10.39 -10.12
CA LYS A 74 -10.96 10.92 -11.49
C LYS A 74 -11.52 9.92 -12.49
N ASP A 75 -11.17 8.65 -12.34
CA ASP A 75 -11.65 7.58 -13.20
C ASP A 75 -13.16 7.40 -13.05
N PHE A 76 -13.67 7.34 -11.82
CA PHE A 76 -15.11 7.28 -11.56
C PHE A 76 -15.85 8.48 -12.15
N LYS A 77 -15.32 9.70 -11.95
CA LYS A 77 -15.91 10.91 -12.55
C LYS A 77 -15.98 10.79 -14.07
N THR A 78 -14.92 10.33 -14.71
CA THR A 78 -14.87 10.15 -16.17
C THR A 78 -15.90 9.13 -16.65
N VAL A 79 -16.03 7.99 -15.96
CA VAL A 79 -17.01 6.96 -16.30
C VAL A 79 -18.44 7.47 -16.12
N ILE A 80 -18.72 8.19 -15.02
CA ILE A 80 -20.05 8.77 -14.76
C ILE A 80 -20.41 9.80 -15.83
N ILE A 81 -19.49 10.68 -16.22
CA ILE A 81 -19.73 11.66 -17.29
C ILE A 81 -20.09 10.95 -18.59
N LYS A 82 -19.29 9.97 -19.02
CA LYS A 82 -19.57 9.19 -20.24
C LYS A 82 -20.93 8.50 -20.21
N TYR A 83 -21.29 7.96 -19.05
CA TYR A 83 -22.60 7.34 -18.85
C TYR A 83 -23.75 8.35 -19.02
N LEU A 84 -23.63 9.52 -18.39
CA LEU A 84 -24.64 10.58 -18.49
C LEU A 84 -24.74 11.16 -19.91
N GLU A 85 -23.62 11.34 -20.60
CA GLU A 85 -23.59 11.76 -22.01
C GLU A 85 -24.34 10.76 -22.90
N SER A 86 -24.07 9.46 -22.73
CA SER A 86 -24.76 8.39 -23.47
C SER A 86 -26.26 8.34 -23.16
N LEU A 87 -26.64 8.57 -21.89
CA LEU A 87 -28.05 8.65 -21.49
C LEU A 87 -28.77 9.80 -22.18
N VAL A 88 -28.18 11.00 -22.18
CA VAL A 88 -28.74 12.19 -22.83
C VAL A 88 -28.87 11.97 -24.34
N GLN A 89 -27.85 11.40 -24.99
CA GLN A 89 -27.91 11.09 -26.42
C GLN A 89 -29.05 10.12 -26.75
N THR A 90 -29.23 9.09 -25.93
CA THR A 90 -30.33 8.13 -26.10
C THR A 90 -31.69 8.80 -25.96
N GLN A 91 -31.87 9.66 -24.96
CA GLN A 91 -33.10 10.42 -24.77
C GLN A 91 -33.39 11.37 -25.94
N GLN A 92 -32.38 12.08 -26.44
CA GLN A 92 -32.51 12.94 -27.62
C GLN A 92 -32.91 12.14 -28.86
N GLN A 93 -32.36 10.94 -29.04
CA GLN A 93 -32.73 10.08 -30.16
C GLN A 93 -34.19 9.58 -30.04
N LEU A 94 -34.63 9.25 -28.82
CA LEU A 94 -36.02 8.86 -28.56
C LEU A 94 -37.00 9.99 -28.89
N ILE A 95 -36.67 11.24 -28.52
CA ILE A 95 -37.49 12.42 -28.86
C ILE A 95 -37.62 12.54 -30.38
N LYS A 96 -36.52 12.44 -31.13
CA LYS A 96 -36.54 12.51 -32.60
C LYS A 96 -37.44 11.44 -33.22
N TYR A 97 -37.41 10.21 -32.69
CA TYR A 97 -38.29 9.15 -33.18
C TYR A 97 -39.77 9.46 -32.91
N TRP A 98 -40.10 9.99 -31.73
CA TRP A 98 -41.46 10.39 -31.41
C TRP A 98 -41.95 11.56 -32.27
N GLU A 99 -41.11 12.56 -32.51
CA GLU A 99 -41.42 13.70 -33.39
C GLU A 99 -41.63 13.26 -34.83
N ALA A 100 -40.88 12.27 -35.31
CA ALA A 100 -41.06 11.69 -36.65
C ALA A 100 -42.34 10.87 -36.78
N PHE A 101 -42.74 10.15 -35.72
CA PHE A 101 -43.96 9.34 -35.70
C PHE A 101 -45.25 10.18 -35.56
N LEU A 102 -45.18 11.33 -34.88
CA LEU A 102 -46.31 12.21 -34.59
C LEU A 102 -47.16 12.60 -35.81
N PRO A 103 -46.58 13.00 -36.96
CA PRO A 103 -47.31 13.27 -38.20
C PRO A 103 -48.06 12.06 -38.75
N GLU A 104 -47.42 10.88 -38.72
CA GLU A 104 -48.02 9.63 -39.20
C GLU A 104 -49.23 9.24 -38.34
N ALA A 105 -49.11 9.36 -37.02
CA ALA A 105 -50.22 9.12 -36.10
C ALA A 105 -51.41 10.09 -36.33
N LYS A 106 -51.12 11.37 -36.62
CA LYS A 106 -52.14 12.38 -36.93
C LYS A 106 -52.84 12.17 -38.27
N ALA A 107 -52.23 11.45 -39.22
CA ALA A 107 -52.82 11.19 -40.52
C ALA A 107 -53.88 10.07 -40.48
N ILE A 108 -53.94 9.30 -39.38
CA ILE A 108 -54.81 8.11 -39.21
C ILE A 108 -55.98 8.40 -38.24
N ALA A 109 -55.94 9.52 -37.52
CA ALA A 109 -57.00 10.01 -36.61
C ALA A 109 -57.85 11.09 -37.26
#